data_AF-A0AAW8FCT0-F1
#
_entry.id   AF-A0AAW8FCT0-F1
#
_cell.length_a   1.000
_cell.length_b   1.000
_cell.length_c   1.000
_cell.angle_alpha   90.00
_cell.angle_beta   90.00
_cell.angle_gamma   90.00
#
_symmetry.space_group_name_H-M   'P 1'
#
loop_
_entity.id
_entity.type
_entity.pdbx_description
1 polymer ?
#
loop_
_entity_poly.entity_id
_entity_poly.type
_entity_poly.pdbx_seq_one_letter_code
_entity_poly.pdbx_strand_id
1 'polypeptide(L)'
;MSNTGFPDDELRQEQEFIDGLYAHVDALRGDTEAAVTDALAQGNTPQQARLERDILVAERSGLLAALNAVDGSLCFGRIDLTSGTTHHIGRIGLRTEDAERTPILIDWRAGVARPFYLATGHTPMGLRRRRHIGTEGRRVTDLHDEILDLGDQERTGHEDPTGDAVLLAALNSARTGRMSDIVQTIQAEQDEIIRAPHRGVLVVEGGPGTGKTAVALHRAAYLLYEHRELLAKRAVLIVGPNPAFLGYIGEVLPSLGETGVLLATVGELFPGVEGDGDRQPRGGRGEGARRHGGRPRRRRTRLAGSARPGDRDRA
;
A
#
# COMPACT_ATOMS: atom_id res chain seq x y z
N MET A 1 10.37 29.76 -17.01
CA MET A 1 9.89 29.47 -18.38
C MET A 1 8.37 29.41 -18.31
N SER A 2 7.69 29.94 -19.33
CA SER A 2 6.32 30.46 -19.26
C SER A 2 5.26 29.44 -18.86
N ASN A 3 4.37 29.90 -17.98
CA ASN A 3 3.41 29.19 -17.14
C ASN A 3 2.04 29.02 -17.81
N THR A 4 1.94 28.23 -18.89
CA THR A 4 0.69 28.06 -19.69
C THR A 4 0.23 26.62 -19.86
N GLY A 5 0.77 25.67 -19.09
CA GLY A 5 0.51 24.23 -19.26
C GLY A 5 -0.58 23.63 -18.35
N PHE A 6 -1.05 24.36 -17.33
CA PHE A 6 -2.04 23.86 -16.36
C PHE A 6 -3.34 24.66 -16.44
N PRO A 7 -4.51 23.99 -16.43
CA PRO A 7 -5.82 24.65 -16.52
C PRO A 7 -6.16 25.55 -15.34
N ASP A 8 -5.56 25.30 -14.17
CA ASP A 8 -5.94 25.92 -12.90
C ASP A 8 -4.75 26.07 -11.94
N ASP A 9 -4.84 27.03 -11.01
CA ASP A 9 -3.81 27.37 -10.03
C ASP A 9 -3.60 26.25 -8.99
N GLU A 10 -4.65 25.52 -8.60
CA GLU A 10 -4.56 24.37 -7.69
C GLU A 10 -3.75 23.22 -8.31
N LEU A 11 -4.01 22.90 -9.58
CA LEU A 11 -3.25 21.90 -10.33
C LEU A 11 -1.76 22.26 -10.42
N ARG A 12 -1.46 23.55 -10.63
CA ARG A 12 -0.07 24.03 -10.67
C ARG A 12 0.61 23.88 -9.31
N GLN A 13 -0.05 24.27 -8.23
CA GLN A 13 0.52 24.16 -6.87
C GLN A 13 0.80 22.69 -6.51
N GLU A 14 -0.11 21.78 -6.83
CA GLU A 14 0.13 20.35 -6.60
C GLU A 14 1.25 19.80 -7.49
N GLN A 15 1.35 20.25 -8.74
CA GLN A 15 2.47 19.87 -9.59
C GLN A 15 3.81 20.36 -9.04
N GLU A 16 3.90 21.62 -8.63
CA GLU A 16 5.12 22.20 -8.04
C GLU A 16 5.54 21.44 -6.77
N PHE A 17 4.57 21.05 -5.94
CA PHE A 17 4.82 20.23 -4.76
C PHE A 17 5.33 18.83 -5.13
N ILE A 18 4.69 18.15 -6.09
CA ILE A 18 5.11 16.82 -6.55
C ILE A 18 6.48 16.86 -7.23
N ASP A 19 6.78 17.89 -8.02
CA ASP A 19 8.10 18.09 -8.62
C ASP A 19 9.17 18.22 -7.53
N GLY A 20 8.89 18.97 -6.45
CA GLY A 20 9.76 19.06 -5.27
C GLY A 20 9.97 17.71 -4.58
N LEU A 21 8.91 16.91 -4.43
CA LEU A 21 9.01 15.56 -3.87
C LEU A 21 9.89 14.64 -4.72
N TYR A 22 9.71 14.65 -6.04
CA TYR A 22 10.51 13.83 -6.94
C TYR A 22 11.97 14.30 -6.99
N ALA A 23 12.23 15.61 -6.97
CA ALA A 23 13.59 16.13 -6.88
C ALA A 23 14.29 15.66 -5.59
N HIS A 24 13.57 15.62 -4.47
CA HIS A 24 14.10 15.10 -3.21
C HIS A 24 14.34 13.58 -3.26
N VAL A 25 13.43 12.81 -3.87
CA VAL A 25 13.63 11.36 -4.09
C VAL A 25 14.82 11.08 -4.99
N ASP A 26 14.98 11.84 -6.07
CA ASP A 26 16.09 11.68 -7.01
C ASP A 26 17.43 12.01 -6.33
N ALA A 27 17.48 13.04 -5.49
CA ALA A 27 18.66 13.36 -4.68
C ALA A 27 19.00 12.22 -3.71
N LEU A 28 18.02 11.75 -2.93
CA LEU A 28 18.21 10.63 -2.00
C LEU A 28 18.64 9.34 -2.72
N ARG A 29 18.09 9.09 -3.92
CA ARG A 29 18.45 7.96 -4.77
C ARG A 29 19.91 8.05 -5.19
N GLY A 30 20.33 9.21 -5.72
CA GLY A 30 21.72 9.45 -6.11
C GLY A 30 22.70 9.30 -4.95
N ASP A 31 22.39 9.86 -3.79
CA ASP A 31 23.23 9.74 -2.59
C ASP A 31 23.32 8.29 -2.09
N THR A 32 22.21 7.55 -2.15
CA THR A 32 22.17 6.14 -1.75
C THR A 32 22.94 5.25 -2.72
N GLU A 33 22.81 5.50 -4.03
CA GLU A 33 23.57 4.79 -5.08
C GLU A 33 25.09 5.03 -4.95
N ALA A 34 25.49 6.28 -4.72
CA ALA A 34 26.88 6.64 -4.46
C ALA A 34 27.42 5.93 -3.21
N ALA A 35 26.67 5.95 -2.10
CA ALA A 35 27.06 5.30 -0.86
C ALA A 35 27.21 3.77 -1.00
N VAL A 36 26.32 3.10 -1.75
CA VAL A 36 26.44 1.67 -2.04
C VAL A 36 27.67 1.39 -2.90
N THR A 37 27.89 2.20 -3.94
CA THR A 37 29.04 2.05 -4.85
C THR A 37 30.36 2.22 -4.10
N ASP A 38 30.46 3.26 -3.27
CA ASP A 38 31.64 3.54 -2.44
C ASP A 38 31.91 2.42 -1.44
N ALA A 39 30.86 1.90 -0.79
CA ALA A 39 30.97 0.79 0.14
C ALA A 39 31.47 -0.49 -0.57
N LEU A 40 31.00 -0.77 -1.78
CA LEU A 40 31.43 -1.93 -2.57
C LEU A 40 32.86 -1.77 -3.12
N ALA A 41 33.30 -0.54 -3.41
CA ALA A 41 34.64 -0.23 -3.89
C ALA A 41 35.73 -0.36 -2.79
N GLN A 42 35.34 -0.34 -1.51
CA GLN A 42 36.27 -0.58 -0.40
C GLN A 42 36.81 -2.02 -0.45
N GLY A 43 38.11 -2.13 -0.72
CA GLY A 43 38.85 -3.38 -0.93
C GLY A 43 39.10 -4.21 0.34
N ASN A 44 40.30 -4.80 0.45
CA ASN A 44 40.64 -5.83 1.44
C ASN A 44 40.68 -5.28 2.89
N THR A 45 39.50 -5.16 3.51
CA THR A 45 39.34 -4.67 4.88
C THR A 45 39.28 -5.83 5.89
N PRO A 46 39.59 -5.56 7.19
CA PRO A 46 39.46 -6.55 8.27
C PRO A 46 38.04 -7.14 8.35
N GLN A 47 37.89 -8.33 8.96
CA GLN A 47 36.62 -9.05 9.01
C GLN A 47 35.45 -8.23 9.60
N GLN A 48 35.72 -7.38 10.61
CA GLN A 48 34.71 -6.47 11.18
C GLN A 48 34.24 -5.41 10.18
N ALA A 49 35.17 -4.78 9.45
CA ALA A 49 34.84 -3.78 8.43
C ALA A 49 34.07 -4.38 7.24
N ARG A 50 34.29 -5.67 6.92
CA ARG A 50 33.48 -6.38 5.91
C ARG A 50 32.04 -6.58 6.39
N LEU A 51 31.85 -6.97 7.64
CA LEU A 51 30.50 -7.12 8.21
C LEU A 51 29.75 -5.79 8.25
N GLU A 52 30.41 -4.72 8.70
CA GLU A 52 29.83 -3.36 8.72
C GLU A 52 29.45 -2.91 7.31
N ARG A 53 30.34 -3.13 6.33
CA ARG A 53 30.06 -2.88 4.91
C ARG A 53 28.86 -3.68 4.42
N ASP A 54 28.81 -4.98 4.69
CA ASP A 54 27.75 -5.85 4.19
C ASP A 54 26.38 -5.45 4.79
N ILE A 55 26.35 -5.05 6.07
CA ILE A 55 25.15 -4.50 6.73
C ILE A 55 24.74 -3.20 6.05
N LEU A 56 25.67 -2.26 5.86
CA LEU A 56 25.40 -0.97 5.23
C LEU A 56 24.90 -1.14 3.79
N VAL A 57 25.54 -1.99 3.00
CA VAL A 57 25.13 -2.29 1.62
C VAL A 57 23.73 -2.91 1.61
N ALA A 58 23.43 -3.86 2.50
CA ALA A 58 22.10 -4.46 2.57
C ALA A 58 21.01 -3.43 2.93
N GLU A 59 21.26 -2.57 3.93
CA GLU A 59 20.31 -1.53 4.35
C GLU A 59 20.08 -0.50 3.23
N ARG A 60 21.17 -0.02 2.62
CA ARG A 60 21.11 0.98 1.54
C ARG A 60 20.49 0.42 0.26
N SER A 61 20.75 -0.84 -0.07
CA SER A 61 20.09 -1.51 -1.21
C SER A 61 18.59 -1.63 -0.98
N GLY A 62 18.15 -1.91 0.26
CA GLY A 62 16.74 -1.95 0.61
C GLY A 62 16.04 -0.60 0.45
N LEU A 63 16.68 0.47 0.94
CA LEU A 63 16.20 1.84 0.73
C LEU A 63 16.15 2.21 -0.76
N LEU A 64 17.19 1.89 -1.52
CA LEU A 64 17.27 2.16 -2.95
C LEU A 64 16.16 1.44 -3.73
N ALA A 65 15.91 0.15 -3.41
CA ALA A 65 14.80 -0.59 -3.98
C ALA A 65 13.45 0.08 -3.68
N ALA A 66 13.26 0.57 -2.46
CA ALA A 66 12.06 1.30 -2.09
C ALA A 66 11.91 2.63 -2.85
N LEU A 67 13.00 3.40 -3.03
CA LEU A 67 12.97 4.66 -3.78
C LEU A 67 12.71 4.44 -5.28
N ASN A 68 13.24 3.35 -5.86
CA ASN A 68 13.06 3.01 -7.27
C ASN A 68 11.65 2.54 -7.60
N ALA A 69 10.96 1.96 -6.62
CA ALA A 69 9.65 1.38 -6.87
C ALA A 69 8.51 2.41 -7.00
N VAL A 70 8.80 3.69 -6.76
CA VAL A 70 7.78 4.76 -6.64
C VAL A 70 7.66 5.63 -7.91
N ASP A 71 8.31 5.27 -9.01
CA ASP A 71 8.38 6.06 -10.26
C ASP A 71 7.05 6.19 -11.06
N GLY A 72 5.89 5.83 -10.49
CA GLY A 72 4.59 5.95 -11.16
C GLY A 72 3.55 6.84 -10.46
N SER A 73 3.63 6.96 -9.12
CA SER A 73 2.74 7.80 -8.30
C SER A 73 3.31 7.84 -6.87
N LEU A 74 4.01 8.90 -6.52
CA LEU A 74 4.60 9.05 -5.19
C LEU A 74 3.58 9.53 -4.16
N CYS A 75 2.88 10.59 -4.51
CA CYS A 75 1.80 11.21 -3.77
C CYS A 75 0.49 10.93 -4.50
N PHE A 76 -0.56 10.59 -3.75
CA PHE A 76 -1.87 10.30 -4.32
C PHE A 76 -3.02 10.98 -3.60
N GLY A 77 -2.73 11.69 -2.52
CA GLY A 77 -3.75 12.41 -1.79
C GLY A 77 -3.18 13.42 -0.81
N ARG A 78 -4.06 14.27 -0.32
CA ARG A 78 -3.78 15.28 0.68
C ARG A 78 -4.95 15.34 1.65
N ILE A 79 -4.64 15.49 2.93
CA ILE A 79 -5.63 15.73 3.97
C ILE A 79 -5.40 17.11 4.58
N ASP A 80 -6.47 17.89 4.66
CA ASP A 80 -6.48 19.19 5.29
C ASP A 80 -7.24 19.06 6.62
N LEU A 81 -6.55 19.29 7.73
CA LEU A 81 -7.13 19.21 9.07
C LEU A 81 -7.85 20.51 9.44
N THR A 82 -8.85 20.41 10.32
CA THR A 82 -9.54 21.61 10.86
C THR A 82 -8.61 22.49 11.70
N SER A 83 -7.45 21.99 12.11
CA SER A 83 -6.39 22.77 12.76
C SER A 83 -5.63 23.70 11.81
N GLY A 84 -5.87 23.61 10.50
CA GLY A 84 -5.11 24.31 9.45
C GLY A 84 -3.83 23.57 9.04
N THR A 85 -3.58 22.37 9.57
CA THR A 85 -2.44 21.54 9.18
C THR A 85 -2.78 20.70 7.95
N THR A 86 -1.88 20.68 6.98
CA THR A 86 -2.03 19.88 5.76
C THR A 86 -0.99 18.76 5.73
N HIS A 87 -1.41 17.56 5.31
CA HIS A 87 -0.52 16.43 5.10
C HIS A 87 -0.77 15.80 3.73
N HIS A 88 0.28 15.71 2.93
CA HIS A 88 0.27 14.89 1.73
C HIS A 88 0.50 13.43 2.10
N ILE A 89 -0.25 12.54 1.47
CA ILE A 89 -0.23 11.10 1.68
C ILE A 89 0.36 10.42 0.44
N GLY A 90 1.32 9.54 0.68
CA GLY A 90 2.05 8.84 -0.36
C GLY A 90 2.37 7.39 -0.03
N ARG A 91 3.01 6.73 -0.99
CA ARG A 91 3.40 5.31 -0.87
C ARG A 91 4.52 5.09 0.13
N ILE A 92 5.41 6.07 0.23
CA ILE A 92 6.54 6.09 1.15
C ILE A 92 6.50 7.37 1.97
N GLY A 93 7.03 7.33 3.19
CA GLY A 93 7.25 8.52 4.00
C GLY A 93 8.53 9.25 3.59
N LEU A 94 8.45 10.57 3.36
CA LEU A 94 9.59 11.44 3.09
C LEU A 94 9.72 12.51 4.16
N ARG A 95 10.95 12.88 4.48
CA ARG A 95 11.29 13.84 5.52
C ARG A 95 12.34 14.80 5.01
N THR A 96 12.28 16.05 5.45
CA THR A 96 13.35 17.02 5.21
C THR A 96 14.64 16.57 5.88
N GLU A 97 15.75 17.14 5.40
CA GLU A 97 17.07 16.97 6.00
C GLU A 97 17.35 17.98 7.13
N ASP A 98 16.34 18.73 7.56
CA ASP A 98 16.48 19.63 8.71
C ASP A 98 16.73 18.83 10.02
N ALA A 99 17.14 19.55 11.06
CA ALA A 99 17.43 18.94 12.36
C ALA A 99 16.21 18.23 12.97
N GLU A 100 15.00 18.63 12.59
CA GLU A 100 13.73 18.15 13.13
C GLU A 100 13.16 16.95 12.34
N ARG A 101 13.75 16.65 11.16
CA ARG A 101 13.29 15.67 10.18
C ARG A 101 11.81 15.79 9.88
N THR A 102 11.40 17.02 9.58
CA THR A 102 10.01 17.40 9.32
C THR A 102 9.41 16.52 8.22
N PRO A 103 8.25 15.86 8.44
CA PRO A 103 7.63 15.02 7.43
C PRO A 103 7.10 15.88 6.27
N ILE A 104 7.57 15.60 5.06
CA ILE A 104 7.10 16.24 3.82
C ILE A 104 5.95 15.41 3.22
N LEU A 105 6.11 14.08 3.23
CA LEU A 105 5.13 13.13 2.72
C LEU A 105 4.86 12.08 3.79
N ILE A 106 3.59 11.88 4.11
CA ILE A 106 3.15 10.88 5.06
C ILE A 106 2.96 9.55 4.35
N ASP A 107 3.55 8.50 4.91
CA ASP A 107 3.31 7.14 4.46
C ASP A 107 1.87 6.69 4.73
N TRP A 108 1.21 6.09 3.74
CA TRP A 108 -0.15 5.55 3.89
C TRP A 108 -0.31 4.58 5.07
N ARG A 109 0.77 3.89 5.46
CA ARG A 109 0.80 2.93 6.58
C ARG A 109 0.77 3.66 7.92
N ALA A 110 1.13 4.93 7.99
CA ALA A 110 1.15 5.70 9.24
C ALA A 110 -0.25 5.89 9.84
N GLY A 111 -0.33 5.94 11.17
CA GLY A 111 -1.59 6.17 11.89
C GLY A 111 -2.26 7.50 11.53
N VAL A 112 -1.48 8.54 11.24
CA VAL A 112 -1.96 9.87 10.84
C VAL A 112 -2.58 9.88 9.43
N ALA A 113 -2.27 8.89 8.58
CA ALA A 113 -2.90 8.74 7.27
C ALA A 113 -4.27 8.05 7.32
N ARG A 114 -4.64 7.41 8.45
CA ARG A 114 -5.90 6.67 8.58
C ARG A 114 -7.16 7.49 8.26
N PRO A 115 -7.28 8.77 8.64
CA PRO A 115 -8.43 9.59 8.26
C PRO A 115 -8.64 9.66 6.74
N PHE A 116 -7.60 9.57 5.92
CA PHE A 116 -7.74 9.54 4.47
C PHE A 116 -8.66 8.40 3.98
N TYR A 117 -8.66 7.25 4.67
CA TYR A 117 -9.47 6.08 4.30
C TYR A 117 -10.80 5.98 5.06
N LEU A 118 -10.80 6.41 6.33
CA LEU A 118 -11.89 6.14 7.25
C LEU A 118 -12.82 7.33 7.46
N ALA A 119 -12.36 8.54 7.18
CA ALA A 119 -13.17 9.72 7.40
C ALA A 119 -14.33 9.76 6.41
N THR A 120 -15.47 10.18 6.94
CA THR A 120 -16.73 10.38 6.21
C THR A 120 -17.34 11.71 6.66
N GLY A 121 -18.30 12.26 5.92
CA GLY A 121 -19.01 13.47 6.35
C GLY A 121 -19.72 13.33 7.72
N HIS A 122 -20.03 12.10 8.16
CA HIS A 122 -20.59 11.85 9.49
C HIS A 122 -19.50 11.67 10.57
N THR A 123 -18.33 11.15 10.21
CA THR A 123 -17.19 10.95 11.10
C THR A 123 -15.95 11.55 10.44
N PRO A 124 -15.75 12.87 10.51
CA PRO A 124 -14.69 13.56 9.76
C PRO A 124 -13.29 13.29 10.31
N MET A 125 -13.16 12.76 11.54
CA MET A 125 -11.87 12.45 12.17
C MET A 125 -10.90 13.64 12.23
N GLY A 126 -11.42 14.87 12.34
CA GLY A 126 -10.64 16.11 12.34
C GLY A 126 -10.23 16.61 10.94
N LEU A 127 -10.65 15.93 9.87
CA LEU A 127 -10.48 16.41 8.51
C LEU A 127 -11.50 17.50 8.20
N ARG A 128 -10.99 18.57 7.60
CA ARG A 128 -11.76 19.59 6.90
C ARG A 128 -12.06 19.12 5.47
N ARG A 129 -11.01 18.70 4.76
CA ARG A 129 -11.07 18.25 3.36
C ARG A 129 -10.12 17.09 3.11
N ARG A 130 -10.51 16.20 2.19
CA ARG A 130 -9.65 15.18 1.59
C ARG A 130 -9.53 15.49 0.10
N ARG A 131 -8.31 15.51 -0.42
CA ARG A 131 -8.02 15.63 -1.85
C ARG A 131 -7.43 14.34 -2.37
N HIS A 132 -7.96 13.85 -3.47
CA HIS A 132 -7.36 12.79 -4.29
C HIS A 132 -6.58 13.45 -5.43
N ILE A 133 -5.36 12.94 -5.67
CA ILE A 133 -4.45 13.49 -6.68
C ILE A 133 -4.20 12.39 -7.72
N GLY A 134 -4.73 12.59 -8.92
CA GLY A 134 -4.45 11.75 -10.08
C GLY A 134 -3.09 12.10 -10.66
N THR A 135 -2.25 11.09 -10.87
CA THR A 135 -0.93 11.25 -11.47
C THR A 135 -0.69 10.24 -12.59
N GLU A 136 -0.10 10.69 -13.70
CA GLU A 136 0.49 9.83 -14.72
C GLU A 136 2.01 10.02 -14.69
N GLY A 137 2.71 9.04 -14.13
CA GLY A 137 4.14 9.19 -13.82
C GLY A 137 4.36 10.31 -12.81
N ARG A 138 5.09 11.35 -13.23
CA ARG A 138 5.39 12.53 -12.39
C ARG A 138 4.44 13.70 -12.62
N ARG A 139 3.48 13.58 -13.54
CA ARG A 139 2.57 14.67 -13.91
C ARG A 139 1.24 14.52 -13.19
N VAL A 140 0.76 15.58 -12.53
CA VAL A 140 -0.60 15.69 -12.02
C VAL A 140 -1.57 15.82 -13.18
N THR A 141 -2.54 14.92 -13.25
CA THR A 141 -3.55 14.88 -14.31
C THR A 141 -4.91 15.37 -13.84
N ASP A 142 -5.26 15.12 -12.57
CA ASP A 142 -6.58 15.39 -12.05
C ASP A 142 -6.54 15.64 -10.53
N LEU A 143 -7.47 16.46 -10.03
CA LEU A 143 -7.67 16.68 -8.60
C LEU A 143 -9.14 16.48 -8.27
N HIS A 144 -9.39 15.92 -7.09
CA HIS A 144 -10.74 15.72 -6.61
C HIS A 144 -10.82 15.98 -5.12
N ASP A 145 -11.70 16.90 -4.72
CA ASP A 145 -11.87 17.34 -3.35
C ASP A 145 -13.18 16.82 -2.75
N GLU A 146 -13.05 16.21 -1.58
CA GLU A 146 -14.14 15.82 -0.71
C GLU A 146 -14.13 16.69 0.55
N ILE A 147 -15.19 17.48 0.73
CA ILE A 147 -15.36 18.33 1.91
C ILE A 147 -16.03 17.49 3.00
N LEU A 148 -15.33 17.32 4.13
CA LEU A 148 -15.82 16.54 5.26
C LEU A 148 -16.34 17.42 6.40
N ASP A 149 -15.88 18.67 6.48
CA ASP A 149 -16.45 19.67 7.38
C ASP A 149 -17.59 20.43 6.67
N LEU A 150 -18.83 20.20 7.10
CA LEU A 150 -20.03 20.86 6.55
C LEU A 150 -20.04 22.38 6.77
N GLY A 151 -19.24 22.88 7.73
CA GLY A 151 -19.05 24.31 7.96
C GLY A 151 -18.13 24.97 6.92
N ASP A 152 -17.36 24.18 6.17
CA ASP A 152 -16.39 24.69 5.21
C ASP A 152 -17.08 25.24 3.96
N GLN A 153 -16.91 26.54 3.74
CA GLN A 153 -17.44 27.28 2.58
C GLN A 153 -16.37 27.51 1.51
N GLU A 154 -15.10 27.18 1.76
CA GLU A 154 -14.03 27.36 0.79
C GLU A 154 -14.21 26.36 -0.36
N ARG A 155 -14.20 26.87 -1.59
CA ARG A 155 -14.34 26.04 -2.80
C ARG A 155 -13.13 26.18 -3.70
N THR A 156 -12.57 25.06 -4.14
CA THR A 156 -11.40 24.96 -5.02
C THR A 156 -11.79 24.76 -6.48
N GLY A 157 -13.04 24.40 -6.76
CA GLY A 157 -13.49 24.04 -8.10
C GLY A 157 -13.20 22.59 -8.48
N HIS A 158 -12.58 21.82 -7.59
CA HIS A 158 -12.31 20.38 -7.75
C HIS A 158 -13.22 19.52 -6.87
N GLU A 159 -14.23 20.12 -6.21
CA GLU A 159 -15.22 19.35 -5.49
C GLU A 159 -16.02 18.47 -6.44
N ASP A 160 -16.28 17.23 -6.03
CA ASP A 160 -17.25 16.42 -6.74
C ASP A 160 -18.65 16.55 -6.12
N PRO A 161 -19.59 17.19 -6.81
CA PRO A 161 -20.97 17.32 -6.33
C PRO A 161 -21.70 15.96 -6.26
N THR A 162 -21.19 14.95 -6.97
CA THR A 162 -21.79 13.63 -7.11
C THR A 162 -21.11 12.55 -6.27
N GLY A 163 -19.85 12.74 -5.87
CA GLY A 163 -19.05 11.80 -5.07
C GLY A 163 -18.59 10.54 -5.83
N ASP A 164 -18.81 10.48 -7.15
CA ASP A 164 -18.57 9.31 -8.00
C ASP A 164 -17.27 9.41 -8.82
N ALA A 165 -16.63 10.58 -8.94
CA ALA A 165 -15.50 10.79 -9.83
C ALA A 165 -14.27 9.97 -9.45
N VAL A 166 -13.94 9.83 -8.16
CA VAL A 166 -12.84 8.96 -7.69
C VAL A 166 -13.14 7.49 -7.99
N LEU A 167 -14.38 7.06 -7.81
CA LEU A 167 -14.81 5.70 -8.13
C LEU A 167 -14.75 5.43 -9.63
N LEU A 168 -15.21 6.36 -10.47
CA LEU A 168 -15.18 6.25 -11.91
C LEU A 168 -13.74 6.28 -12.46
N ALA A 169 -12.87 7.12 -11.90
CA ALA A 169 -11.44 7.14 -12.22
C ALA A 169 -10.79 5.78 -11.88
N ALA A 170 -11.10 5.21 -10.71
CA ALA A 170 -10.64 3.89 -10.32
C ALA A 170 -11.15 2.78 -11.27
N LEU A 171 -12.43 2.84 -11.68
CA LEU A 171 -13.03 1.88 -12.61
C LEU A 171 -12.44 1.97 -14.04
N ASN A 172 -12.08 3.17 -14.48
CA ASN A 172 -11.51 3.43 -15.81
C ASN A 172 -10.00 3.21 -15.86
N SER A 173 -9.33 3.01 -14.73
CA SER A 173 -7.90 2.69 -14.70
C SER A 173 -7.62 1.39 -15.49
N ALA A 174 -6.66 1.47 -16.41
CA ALA A 174 -6.38 0.37 -17.33
C ALA A 174 -5.98 -0.90 -16.57
N ARG A 175 -6.69 -2.00 -16.84
CA ARG A 175 -6.29 -3.33 -16.38
C ARG A 175 -5.06 -3.77 -17.16
N THR A 176 -3.89 -3.44 -16.64
CA THR A 176 -2.65 -4.07 -17.08
C THR A 176 -2.71 -5.54 -16.71
N GLY A 177 -2.05 -6.44 -17.45
CA GLY A 177 -2.04 -7.88 -17.15
C GLY A 177 -1.38 -8.27 -15.81
N ARG A 178 -1.17 -7.31 -14.91
CA ARG A 178 -0.55 -7.40 -13.59
C ARG A 178 -1.48 -6.82 -12.53
N MET A 179 -1.28 -7.19 -11.27
CA MET A 179 -2.09 -6.64 -10.18
C MET A 179 -1.71 -5.18 -9.95
N SER A 180 -2.69 -4.28 -10.01
CA SER A 180 -2.50 -2.89 -9.59
C SER A 180 -2.47 -2.79 -8.06
N ASP A 181 -1.63 -1.88 -7.58
CA ASP A 181 -1.67 -1.40 -6.21
C ASP A 181 -3.03 -0.72 -5.92
N ILE A 182 -3.63 -1.03 -4.77
CA ILE A 182 -4.95 -0.52 -4.38
C ILE A 182 -4.87 0.62 -3.35
N VAL A 183 -3.67 1.06 -2.94
CA VAL A 183 -3.47 2.03 -1.84
C VAL A 183 -4.35 3.27 -1.94
N GLN A 184 -4.64 3.78 -3.14
CA GLN A 184 -5.49 4.96 -3.33
C GLN A 184 -6.99 4.70 -3.08
N THR A 185 -7.42 3.44 -3.17
CA THR A 185 -8.82 3.01 -3.19
C THR A 185 -9.17 2.06 -2.05
N ILE A 186 -8.29 1.95 -1.04
CA ILE A 186 -8.54 1.13 0.16
C ILE A 186 -9.84 1.59 0.82
N GLN A 187 -10.77 0.64 0.95
CA GLN A 187 -12.05 0.87 1.62
C GLN A 187 -11.93 0.66 3.13
N ALA A 188 -12.87 1.18 3.91
CA ALA A 188 -12.83 1.10 5.37
C ALA A 188 -12.74 -0.35 5.90
N GLU A 189 -13.50 -1.29 5.32
CA GLU A 189 -13.46 -2.69 5.73
C GLU A 189 -12.17 -3.39 5.30
N GLN A 190 -11.54 -2.92 4.21
CA GLN A 190 -10.22 -3.39 3.81
C GLN A 190 -9.14 -2.85 4.74
N ASP A 191 -9.20 -1.59 5.15
CA ASP A 191 -8.29 -0.99 6.15
C ASP A 191 -8.34 -1.75 7.48
N GLU A 192 -9.53 -2.14 7.94
CA GLU A 192 -9.67 -2.96 9.15
C GLU A 192 -8.93 -4.30 9.01
N ILE A 193 -9.04 -4.97 7.86
CA ILE A 193 -8.32 -6.22 7.58
C ILE A 193 -6.82 -5.98 7.48
N ILE A 194 -6.38 -4.91 6.82
CA ILE A 194 -4.97 -4.56 6.65
C ILE A 194 -4.33 -4.30 8.00
N ARG A 195 -4.99 -3.52 8.86
CA ARG A 195 -4.47 -3.09 10.16
C ARG A 195 -4.84 -3.99 11.34
N ALA A 196 -5.54 -5.11 11.09
CA ALA A 196 -5.87 -6.05 12.16
C ALA A 196 -4.58 -6.56 12.87
N PRO A 197 -4.64 -6.87 14.18
CA PRO A 197 -3.46 -7.26 14.95
C PRO A 197 -2.64 -8.39 14.31
N HIS A 198 -1.31 -8.34 14.45
CA HIS A 198 -0.40 -9.34 13.85
C HIS A 198 -0.49 -10.73 14.50
N ARG A 199 -0.97 -10.82 15.74
CA ARG A 199 -1.01 -12.09 16.50
C ARG A 199 -2.25 -12.92 16.16
N GLY A 200 -2.03 -14.19 15.84
CA GLY A 200 -3.08 -15.18 15.64
C GLY A 200 -3.33 -15.49 14.16
N VAL A 201 -4.48 -16.10 13.89
CA VAL A 201 -4.89 -16.49 12.53
C VAL A 201 -6.06 -15.62 12.10
N LEU A 202 -5.87 -14.87 11.02
CA LEU A 202 -6.92 -14.12 10.35
C LEU A 202 -7.35 -14.88 9.09
N VAL A 203 -8.65 -15.12 8.95
CA VAL A 203 -9.24 -15.73 7.75
C VAL A 203 -10.09 -14.69 7.06
N VAL A 204 -9.74 -14.36 5.81
CA VAL A 204 -10.46 -13.41 4.98
C VAL A 204 -11.28 -14.18 3.95
N GLU A 205 -12.61 -14.09 4.05
CA GLU A 205 -13.55 -14.74 3.15
C GLU A 205 -14.38 -13.67 2.43
N GLY A 206 -14.62 -13.84 1.13
CA GLY A 206 -15.36 -12.87 0.33
C GLY A 206 -15.58 -13.37 -1.09
N GLY A 207 -16.56 -12.79 -1.79
CA GLY A 207 -16.92 -13.17 -3.16
C GLY A 207 -15.83 -12.94 -4.20
N PRO A 208 -15.93 -13.51 -5.41
CA PRO A 208 -15.03 -13.20 -6.52
C PRO A 208 -14.94 -11.68 -6.76
N GLY A 209 -13.75 -11.16 -7.09
CA GLY A 209 -13.56 -9.74 -7.42
C GLY A 209 -13.45 -8.78 -6.23
N THR A 210 -13.63 -9.22 -4.98
CA THR A 210 -13.58 -8.33 -3.79
C THR A 210 -12.17 -7.91 -3.34
N GLY A 211 -11.17 -8.01 -4.20
CA GLY A 211 -9.80 -7.53 -3.89
C GLY A 211 -9.02 -8.30 -2.81
N LYS A 212 -9.48 -9.48 -2.36
CA LYS A 212 -8.85 -10.22 -1.23
C LYS A 212 -7.34 -10.39 -1.32
N THR A 213 -6.83 -10.73 -2.50
CA THR A 213 -5.39 -10.91 -2.71
C THR A 213 -4.65 -9.58 -2.53
N ALA A 214 -5.16 -8.50 -3.11
CA ALA A 214 -4.59 -7.16 -2.92
C ALA A 214 -4.60 -6.78 -1.43
N VAL A 215 -5.74 -6.93 -0.75
CA VAL A 215 -5.86 -6.67 0.71
C VAL A 215 -4.86 -7.49 1.53
N ALA A 216 -4.65 -8.75 1.19
CA ALA A 216 -3.68 -9.61 1.88
C ALA A 216 -2.22 -9.14 1.68
N LEU A 217 -1.87 -8.68 0.47
CA LEU A 217 -0.55 -8.13 0.17
C LEU A 217 -0.33 -6.81 0.91
N HIS A 218 -1.33 -5.92 0.89
CA HIS A 218 -1.26 -4.64 1.59
C HIS A 218 -1.18 -4.83 3.10
N ARG A 219 -1.87 -5.86 3.64
CA ARG A 219 -1.68 -6.29 5.03
C ARG A 219 -0.23 -6.70 5.30
N ALA A 220 0.39 -7.48 4.42
CA ALA A 220 1.79 -7.86 4.59
C ALA A 220 2.72 -6.63 4.64
N ALA A 221 2.54 -5.67 3.72
CA ALA A 221 3.27 -4.41 3.73
C ALA A 221 3.04 -3.60 5.02
N TYR A 222 1.79 -3.45 5.45
CA TYR A 222 1.48 -2.76 6.71
C TYR A 222 2.16 -3.43 7.91
N LEU A 223 2.16 -4.76 7.98
CA LEU A 223 2.81 -5.49 9.06
C LEU A 223 4.34 -5.33 9.04
N LEU A 224 4.95 -5.34 7.85
CA LEU A 224 6.39 -5.09 7.67
C LEU A 224 6.78 -3.68 8.13
N TYR A 225 5.94 -2.68 7.87
CA TYR A 225 6.11 -1.32 8.37
C TYR A 225 5.96 -1.19 9.89
N GLU A 226 4.79 -1.59 10.40
CA GLU A 226 4.41 -1.41 11.81
C GLU A 226 5.29 -2.25 12.74
N HIS A 227 5.73 -3.42 12.27
CA HIS A 227 6.51 -4.38 13.05
C HIS A 227 7.89 -4.64 12.46
N ARG A 228 8.50 -3.62 11.84
CA ARG A 228 9.82 -3.71 11.21
C ARG A 228 10.89 -4.31 12.12
N GLU A 229 10.91 -4.01 13.41
CA GLU A 229 11.93 -4.54 14.33
C GLU A 229 11.73 -6.04 14.61
N LEU A 230 10.47 -6.49 14.65
CA LEU A 230 10.12 -7.90 14.89
C LEU A 230 10.29 -8.73 13.63
N LEU A 231 9.98 -8.16 12.46
CA LEU A 231 10.01 -8.81 11.15
C LEU A 231 11.34 -8.61 10.40
N ALA A 232 12.21 -7.68 10.79
CA ALA A 232 13.56 -7.56 10.23
C ALA A 232 14.38 -8.86 10.37
N LYS A 233 14.04 -9.68 11.37
CA LYS A 233 14.67 -11.00 11.60
C LYS A 233 13.87 -12.18 11.02
N ARG A 234 12.71 -11.93 10.40
CA ARG A 234 11.75 -12.95 9.96
C ARG A 234 11.14 -12.58 8.61
N ALA A 235 11.43 -13.38 7.58
CA ALA A 235 10.81 -13.17 6.27
C ALA A 235 9.29 -13.42 6.30
N VAL A 236 8.55 -12.68 5.47
CA VAL A 236 7.14 -12.96 5.19
C VAL A 236 7.07 -13.98 4.06
N LEU A 237 6.48 -15.16 4.32
CA LEU A 237 6.27 -16.19 3.29
C LEU A 237 4.85 -16.07 2.72
N ILE A 238 4.76 -15.88 1.42
CA ILE A 238 3.50 -15.92 0.67
C ILE A 238 3.47 -17.21 -0.14
N VAL A 239 2.46 -18.03 0.13
CA VAL A 239 2.26 -19.29 -0.56
C VAL A 239 1.16 -19.14 -1.62
N GLY A 240 1.54 -19.31 -2.88
CA GLY A 240 0.65 -19.24 -4.03
C GLY A 240 0.26 -20.63 -4.56
N PRO A 241 -0.81 -20.70 -5.37
CA PRO A 241 -1.24 -21.95 -5.99
C PRO A 241 -0.34 -22.37 -7.16
N ASN A 242 0.34 -21.44 -7.83
CA ASN A 242 1.23 -21.71 -8.96
C ASN A 242 2.17 -20.52 -9.25
N PRO A 243 3.25 -20.69 -10.03
CA PRO A 243 4.20 -19.63 -10.34
C PRO A 243 3.61 -18.45 -11.12
N ALA A 244 2.64 -18.69 -12.02
CA ALA A 244 2.01 -17.60 -12.79
C ALA A 244 1.22 -16.64 -11.87
N PHE A 245 0.54 -17.18 -10.86
CA PHE A 245 -0.11 -16.36 -9.82
C PHE A 245 0.92 -15.59 -9.00
N LEU A 246 2.05 -16.21 -8.63
CA LEU A 246 3.12 -15.54 -7.90
C LEU A 246 3.76 -14.41 -8.72
N GLY A 247 3.97 -14.63 -10.02
CA GLY A 247 4.41 -13.59 -10.95
C GLY A 247 3.41 -12.44 -11.07
N TYR A 248 2.11 -12.75 -11.10
CA TYR A 248 1.05 -11.73 -11.14
C TYR A 248 1.02 -10.80 -9.91
N ILE A 249 1.40 -11.31 -8.73
CA ILE A 249 1.42 -10.53 -7.47
C ILE A 249 2.81 -10.00 -7.10
N GLY A 250 3.87 -10.46 -7.75
CA GLY A 250 5.25 -10.24 -7.34
C GLY A 250 5.70 -8.78 -7.37
N GLU A 251 5.03 -7.95 -8.16
CA GLU A 251 5.37 -6.53 -8.33
C GLU A 251 4.67 -5.60 -7.31
N VAL A 252 3.65 -6.09 -6.58
CA VAL A 252 2.84 -5.26 -5.67
C VAL A 252 3.59 -4.88 -4.39
N LEU A 253 4.35 -5.79 -3.79
CA LEU A 253 5.09 -5.48 -2.56
C LEU A 253 6.35 -4.63 -2.83
N PRO A 254 7.12 -4.91 -3.91
CA PRO A 254 8.18 -4.00 -4.33
C PRO A 254 7.68 -2.59 -4.59
N SER A 255 6.54 -2.40 -5.30
CA SER A 255 5.96 -1.07 -5.56
C SER A 255 5.52 -0.30 -4.29
N LEU A 256 5.38 -1.02 -3.17
CA LEU A 256 5.11 -0.47 -1.85
C LEU A 256 6.38 -0.23 -1.00
N GLY A 257 7.56 -0.47 -1.60
CA GLY A 257 8.86 -0.26 -0.97
C GLY A 257 9.28 -1.34 0.02
N GLU A 258 8.70 -2.54 -0.07
CA GLU A 258 8.98 -3.63 0.86
C GLU A 258 10.03 -4.61 0.33
N THR A 259 11.05 -4.87 1.15
CA THR A 259 12.10 -5.88 0.90
C THR A 259 12.09 -6.88 2.04
N GLY A 260 11.94 -8.19 1.76
CA GLY A 260 11.84 -9.22 2.81
C GLY A 260 10.68 -10.22 2.67
N VAL A 261 10.17 -10.40 1.45
CA VAL A 261 9.07 -11.31 1.14
C VAL A 261 9.61 -12.48 0.33
N LEU A 262 9.26 -13.69 0.73
CA LEU A 262 9.53 -14.92 0.01
C LEU A 262 8.22 -15.39 -0.63
N LEU A 263 8.27 -15.65 -1.94
CA LEU A 263 7.18 -16.27 -2.69
C LEU A 263 7.52 -17.74 -2.89
N ALA A 264 6.58 -18.63 -2.58
CA ALA A 264 6.73 -20.05 -2.85
C ALA A 264 5.40 -20.67 -3.29
N THR A 265 5.45 -21.71 -4.10
CA THR A 265 4.28 -22.57 -4.36
C THR A 265 4.18 -23.66 -3.29
N VAL A 266 3.03 -24.31 -3.20
CA VAL A 266 2.85 -25.46 -2.29
C VAL A 266 3.86 -26.57 -2.58
N GLY A 267 4.22 -26.76 -3.86
CA GLY A 267 5.21 -27.75 -4.29
C GLY A 267 6.63 -27.44 -3.86
N GLU A 268 6.95 -26.17 -3.56
CA GLU A 268 8.29 -25.70 -3.19
C GLU A 268 8.52 -25.63 -1.67
N LEU A 269 7.49 -25.92 -0.85
CA LEU A 269 7.58 -25.83 0.61
C LEU A 269 8.49 -26.89 1.24
N PHE A 270 8.79 -27.96 0.51
CA PHE A 270 9.69 -29.02 0.96
C PHE A 270 11.01 -28.99 0.18
N PRO A 271 12.15 -28.66 0.83
CA PRO A 271 13.45 -28.64 0.17
C PRO A 271 13.77 -29.99 -0.48
N GLY A 272 14.14 -29.96 -1.76
CA GLY A 272 14.52 -31.15 -2.53
C GLY A 272 13.36 -31.96 -3.10
N VAL A 273 12.12 -31.49 -2.98
CA VAL A 273 10.94 -32.08 -3.61
C VAL A 273 10.29 -31.01 -4.48
N GLU A 274 10.33 -31.18 -5.80
CA GLU A 274 9.51 -30.39 -6.72
C GLU A 274 8.22 -31.17 -6.96
N GLY A 275 7.15 -30.75 -6.28
CA GLY A 275 5.83 -31.31 -6.53
C GLY A 275 5.30 -30.79 -7.86
N ASP A 276 5.36 -31.59 -8.92
CA ASP A 276 4.61 -31.30 -10.15
C ASP A 276 3.13 -31.16 -9.77
N GLY A 277 2.53 -30.02 -10.11
CA GLY A 277 1.13 -29.67 -9.79
C GLY A 277 0.09 -30.54 -10.51
N ASP A 278 0.46 -31.77 -10.88
CA ASP A 278 -0.41 -32.70 -11.60
C ASP A 278 -1.52 -33.17 -10.67
N ARG A 279 -2.67 -32.56 -10.87
CA ARG A 279 -3.87 -32.76 -10.10
C ARG A 279 -4.44 -34.11 -10.53
N GLN A 280 -4.06 -35.17 -9.83
CA GLN A 280 -4.65 -36.50 -9.99
C GLN A 280 -6.18 -36.38 -10.07
N PRO A 281 -6.84 -36.88 -11.13
CA PRO A 281 -8.26 -36.64 -11.36
C PRO A 281 -9.07 -37.24 -10.20
N ARG A 282 -9.80 -36.35 -9.49
CA ARG A 282 -10.77 -36.57 -8.40
C ARG A 282 -10.94 -38.03 -7.93
N GLY A 283 -9.99 -38.51 -7.12
CA GLY A 283 -10.12 -39.76 -6.35
C GLY A 283 -9.71 -39.67 -4.88
N GLY A 284 -8.95 -38.65 -4.46
CA GLY A 284 -8.41 -38.54 -3.10
C GLY A 284 -9.14 -37.55 -2.19
N ARG A 285 -10.33 -37.89 -1.68
CA ARG A 285 -10.93 -37.18 -0.51
C ARG A 285 -10.40 -37.74 0.83
N GLY A 286 -9.11 -38.09 0.91
CA GLY A 286 -8.56 -38.90 2.01
C GLY A 286 -7.34 -38.35 2.75
N GLU A 287 -6.59 -37.39 2.21
CA GLU A 287 -5.33 -36.95 2.84
C GLU A 287 -5.43 -35.50 3.31
N GLY A 288 -5.75 -35.31 4.58
CA GLY A 288 -5.79 -33.99 5.21
C GLY A 288 -6.42 -33.99 6.61
N ALA A 289 -7.15 -35.03 6.98
CA ALA A 289 -7.75 -35.14 8.30
C ALA A 289 -6.77 -35.73 9.33
N ARG A 290 -5.71 -34.99 9.69
CA ARG A 290 -5.00 -35.24 10.96
C ARG A 290 -5.66 -34.42 12.07
N ARG A 291 -6.51 -35.10 12.85
CA ARG A 291 -7.11 -34.59 14.10
C ARG A 291 -6.03 -34.40 15.15
N HIS A 292 -5.46 -33.20 15.32
CA HIS A 292 -4.67 -32.87 16.52
C HIS A 292 -5.07 -31.47 17.05
N GLY A 293 -5.67 -31.47 18.25
CA GLY A 293 -5.48 -30.49 19.32
C GLY A 293 -5.92 -29.03 19.15
N GLY A 294 -6.97 -28.65 19.91
CA GLY A 294 -7.15 -27.29 20.46
C GLY A 294 -7.96 -26.31 19.61
N ARG A 295 -9.22 -26.04 19.99
CA ARG A 295 -10.06 -24.97 19.42
C ARG A 295 -9.59 -23.59 19.93
N PRO A 296 -9.14 -22.65 19.08
CA PRO A 296 -9.09 -21.25 19.47
C PRO A 296 -10.47 -20.61 19.26
N ARG A 297 -10.90 -19.77 20.19
CA ARG A 297 -12.13 -18.98 20.10
C ARG A 297 -12.06 -18.08 18.86
N ARG A 298 -12.90 -18.36 17.85
CA ARG A 298 -13.02 -17.58 16.63
C ARG A 298 -13.96 -16.39 16.85
N ARG A 299 -13.49 -15.17 16.64
CA ARG A 299 -14.35 -14.00 16.44
C ARG A 299 -14.60 -13.90 14.93
N ARG A 300 -15.86 -14.10 14.52
CA ARG A 300 -16.32 -13.95 13.13
C ARG A 300 -16.89 -12.54 12.99
N THR A 301 -16.30 -11.73 12.12
CA THR A 301 -16.93 -10.49 11.65
C THR A 301 -17.49 -10.78 10.27
N ARG A 302 -18.80 -10.57 10.08
CA ARG A 302 -19.49 -10.72 8.79
C ARG A 302 -19.72 -9.33 8.20
N LEU A 303 -19.50 -9.19 6.90
CA LEU A 303 -20.07 -8.11 6.10
C LEU A 303 -21.51 -8.49 5.78
N ALA A 304 -22.49 -7.70 6.24
CA ALA A 304 -23.91 -7.96 6.02
C ALA A 304 -24.47 -6.99 4.96
N GLY A 305 -24.93 -7.54 3.83
CA GLY A 305 -25.84 -6.86 2.91
C GLY A 305 -27.28 -7.06 3.38
N SER A 306 -28.04 -5.97 3.47
CA SER A 306 -29.46 -5.98 3.85
C SER A 306 -30.33 -6.46 2.68
N ALA A 307 -31.01 -7.60 2.84
CA ALA A 307 -32.12 -7.99 1.98
C ALA A 307 -33.42 -7.99 2.82
N ARG A 308 -34.39 -7.18 2.39
CA ARG A 308 -35.74 -7.11 2.96
C ARG A 308 -36.51 -8.41 2.66
N PRO A 309 -37.27 -8.99 3.60
CA PRO A 309 -38.22 -10.05 3.28
C PRO A 309 -39.54 -9.42 2.82
N GLY A 310 -39.93 -9.72 1.59
CA GLY A 310 -41.30 -9.55 1.13
C GLY A 310 -42.14 -10.72 1.64
N ASP A 311 -43.25 -10.40 2.29
CA ASP A 311 -44.23 -11.40 2.75
C ASP A 311 -45.42 -11.38 1.80
N ARG A 312 -45.71 -12.54 1.19
CA ARG A 312 -46.95 -12.84 0.47
C ARG A 312 -47.65 -13.96 1.24
N ASP A 313 -48.92 -13.68 1.54
CA ASP A 313 -50.07 -14.59 1.49
C ASP A 313 -50.25 -15.67 2.58
N ARG A 314 -51.18 -15.42 3.52
CA ARG A 314 -52.57 -15.98 3.51
C ARG A 314 -53.26 -15.89 4.88
N ALA A 315 -54.41 -15.20 4.93
CA ALA A 315 -55.74 -15.70 5.33
C ALA A 315 -56.75 -14.56 5.25
#